data_AF-A0A139SWS4-F1
#
_entry.id   AF-A0A139SWS4-F1
#
_cell.length_a   1.000
_cell.length_b   1.000
_cell.length_c   1.000
_cell.angle_alpha   90.00
_cell.angle_beta   90.00
_cell.angle_gamma   90.00
#
_symmetry.space_group_name_H-M   'P 1'
#
loop_
_entity.id
_entity.type
_entity.pdbx_description
1 polymer ?
#
loop_
_entity_poly.entity_id
_entity_poly.type
_entity_poly.pdbx_seq_one_letter_code
_entity_poly.pdbx_strand_id
1 'polypeptide(L)'
;MDAVFQTRQFRVGNSQAVRLPAKMAYLPGTELTVTRMGERIIIEPKEESLSGFVEWLKMAGAKAKGQEWERVEMEFPERGWP
;
A
#
# COMPACT_ATOMS: atom_id res chain seq x y z
N MET A 1 5.00 8.25 16.88
CA MET A 1 5.49 9.61 17.19
C MET A 1 5.42 10.41 15.90
N ASP A 2 4.63 11.48 15.87
CA ASP A 2 4.60 12.38 14.73
C ASP A 2 5.94 13.09 14.64
N ALA A 3 6.72 12.77 13.60
CA ALA A 3 7.96 13.46 13.34
C ALA A 3 7.62 14.75 12.60
N VAL A 4 7.92 15.90 13.20
CA VAL A 4 7.80 17.22 12.55
C VAL A 4 9.18 17.65 12.05
N PHE A 5 9.26 18.12 10.81
CA PHE A 5 10.48 18.65 10.21
C PHE A 5 10.18 19.95 9.48
N GLN A 6 10.94 21.00 9.78
CA GLN A 6 10.84 22.29 9.11
C GLN A 6 11.90 22.36 8.01
N THR A 7 11.47 22.68 6.79
CA THR A 7 12.35 22.86 5.64
C THR A 7 11.89 24.05 4.81
N ARG A 8 12.79 24.57 3.98
CA ARG A 8 12.43 25.51 2.92
C ARG A 8 12.27 24.77 1.59
N GLN A 9 11.38 25.28 0.76
CA GLN A 9 11.24 24.82 -0.63
C GLN A 9 12.45 25.24 -1.46
N PHE A 10 12.73 24.47 -2.51
CA PHE A 10 13.77 24.77 -3.48
C PHE A 10 13.32 24.34 -4.88
N ARG A 11 14.15 24.59 -5.90
CA ARG A 11 13.87 24.18 -7.29
C ARG A 11 14.86 23.09 -7.72
N VAL A 12 14.35 22.10 -8.46
CA VAL A 12 15.14 21.08 -9.17
C VAL A 12 14.71 21.09 -10.62
N GLY A 13 15.59 21.59 -11.50
CA GLY A 13 15.23 21.90 -12.88
C GLY A 13 14.04 22.86 -12.94
N ASN A 14 12.98 22.43 -13.61
CA ASN A 14 11.75 23.23 -13.76
C ASN A 14 10.73 23.02 -12.63
N SER A 15 11.00 22.11 -11.69
CA SER A 15 10.06 21.71 -10.64
C SER A 15 10.40 22.32 -9.29
N GLN A 16 9.37 22.55 -8.47
CA GLN A 16 9.52 22.87 -7.06
C GLN A 16 9.61 21.59 -6.23
N ALA A 17 10.46 21.60 -5.21
CA ALA A 17 10.69 20.45 -4.34
C ALA A 17 10.84 20.85 -2.87
N VAL A 18 10.63 19.88 -1.99
CA VAL A 18 10.92 19.96 -0.54
C VAL A 18 11.86 18.82 -0.16
N ARG A 19 12.68 19.03 0.87
CA ARG A 19 13.60 18.00 1.36
C ARG A 19 12.85 17.11 2.36
N LEU A 20 12.81 15.80 2.09
CA LEU A 20 12.39 14.80 3.05
C LEU A 20 13.63 14.23 3.76
N PRO A 21 13.74 14.35 5.09
CA PRO A 21 14.85 13.76 5.82
C PRO A 21 14.75 12.23 5.80
N ALA A 22 15.89 11.53 5.88
CA ALA A 22 15.96 10.07 5.75
C ALA A 22 14.97 9.30 6.65
N LYS A 23 14.72 9.80 7.86
CA LYS A 23 13.75 9.23 8.81
C LYS A 23 12.28 9.29 8.37
N MET A 24 11.95 10.09 7.35
CA MET A 24 10.60 10.28 6.78
C MET A 24 10.53 9.88 5.30
N ALA A 25 11.67 9.61 4.67
CA ALA A 25 11.72 9.34 3.24
C ALA A 25 11.13 7.95 2.96
N TYR A 26 10.37 7.85 1.88
CA TYR A 26 10.00 6.56 1.31
C TYR A 26 11.22 5.86 0.71
N LEU A 27 11.09 4.56 0.47
CA LEU A 27 12.15 3.80 -0.18
C LEU A 27 12.44 4.34 -1.59
N PRO A 28 13.68 4.22 -2.08
CA PRO A 28 14.01 4.58 -3.45
C PRO A 28 13.13 3.82 -4.45
N GLY A 29 12.54 4.52 -5.42
CA GLY A 29 11.69 3.94 -6.45
C GLY A 29 10.22 3.76 -6.07
N THR A 30 9.80 4.11 -4.86
CA THR A 30 8.37 4.13 -4.49
C THR A 30 7.62 5.17 -5.31
N GLU A 31 6.58 4.74 -6.05
CA GLU A 31 5.64 5.66 -6.69
C GLU A 31 4.78 6.34 -5.62
N LEU A 32 4.57 7.65 -5.76
CA LEU A 32 3.84 8.46 -4.78
C LEU A 32 2.66 9.18 -5.41
N THR A 33 1.56 9.24 -4.67
CA THR A 33 0.42 10.10 -4.97
C THR A 33 0.54 11.37 -4.14
N VAL A 34 0.31 12.54 -4.78
CA VAL A 34 0.37 13.84 -4.12
C VAL A 34 -1.00 14.51 -4.24
N THR A 35 -1.66 14.71 -3.10
CA THR A 35 -3.00 15.29 -3.02
C THR A 35 -2.95 16.65 -2.31
N ARG A 36 -3.59 17.67 -2.89
CA ARG A 36 -3.73 18.99 -2.24
C ARG A 36 -5.09 19.11 -1.54
N MET A 37 -5.07 19.35 -0.24
CA MET A 37 -6.26 19.59 0.57
C MET A 37 -6.15 20.96 1.24
N GLY A 38 -6.72 21.98 0.60
CA GLY A 38 -6.61 23.38 1.04
C GLY A 38 -5.15 23.84 1.06
N GLU A 39 -4.63 24.14 2.24
CA GLU A 39 -3.24 24.56 2.45
C GLU A 39 -2.27 23.41 2.72
N ARG A 40 -2.78 22.17 2.80
CA ARG A 40 -1.98 20.98 3.07
C ARG A 40 -1.70 20.22 1.79
N ILE A 41 -0.51 19.64 1.71
CA ILE A 41 -0.14 18.64 0.70
C ILE A 41 0.05 17.33 1.44
N ILE A 42 -0.63 16.29 0.98
CA ILE A 42 -0.53 14.93 1.49
C ILE A 42 0.23 14.12 0.45
N ILE A 43 1.24 13.38 0.89
CA ILE A 43 2.07 12.54 0.05
C ILE A 43 2.00 11.13 0.60
N GLU A 44 1.49 10.21 -0.19
CA GLU A 44 1.26 8.81 0.19
C GLU A 44 1.83 7.88 -0.88
N PRO A 45 2.27 6.65 -0.52
CA PRO A 45 2.58 5.63 -1.51
C PRO A 45 1.38 5.43 -2.43
N LYS A 46 1.63 5.35 -3.73
CA LYS A 46 0.58 5.00 -4.68
C LYS A 46 0.07 3.61 -4.34
N GLU A 47 -1.21 3.49 -4.00
CA GLU A 47 -1.82 2.19 -3.80
C GLU A 47 -1.72 1.38 -5.10
N GLU A 48 -1.20 0.17 -4.99
CA GLU A 48 -1.29 -0.78 -6.09
C GLU A 48 -2.75 -1.12 -6.29
N SER A 49 -3.30 -0.61 -7.39
CA SER A 49 -4.67 -0.87 -7.78
C SER A 49 -4.89 -2.37 -7.92
N LEU A 50 -5.77 -2.94 -7.08
CA LEU A 50 -6.33 -4.28 -7.24
C LEU A 50 -7.26 -4.39 -8.48
N SER A 51 -7.25 -3.41 -9.39
CA SER A 51 -8.06 -3.43 -10.62
C SER A 51 -7.88 -4.73 -11.41
N GLY A 52 -6.66 -5.27 -11.46
CA GLY A 52 -6.38 -6.57 -12.09
C GLY A 52 -6.70 -7.79 -11.21
N PHE A 53 -6.87 -7.60 -9.90
CA PHE A 53 -7.09 -8.69 -8.95
C PHE A 53 -8.48 -9.31 -9.10
N VAL A 54 -9.51 -8.48 -9.38
CA VAL A 54 -10.86 -8.99 -9.67
C VAL A 54 -10.88 -9.78 -10.98
N GLU A 55 -10.18 -9.30 -12.01
CA GLU A 55 -10.00 -10.02 -13.28
C GLU A 55 -9.31 -11.37 -13.05
N TRP A 56 -8.24 -11.37 -12.26
CA TRP A 56 -7.49 -12.56 -11.87
C TRP A 56 -8.35 -13.55 -11.07
N LEU A 57 -9.12 -13.08 -10.08
CA LEU A 57 -10.05 -13.90 -9.30
C LEU A 57 -11.13 -14.53 -10.20
N LYS A 58 -11.65 -13.79 -11.19
CA LYS A 58 -12.60 -14.34 -12.17
C LYS A 58 -11.96 -15.45 -13.00
N MET A 59 -10.72 -15.28 -13.47
CA MET A 59 -9.99 -16.31 -14.19
C MET A 59 -9.69 -17.54 -13.31
N ALA A 60 -9.29 -17.33 -12.06
CA ALA A 60 -9.02 -18.38 -11.10
C ALA A 60 -10.30 -19.16 -10.74
N GLY A 61 -11.40 -18.46 -10.46
CA GLY A 61 -12.71 -19.06 -10.21
C GLY A 61 -13.28 -19.81 -11.40
N ALA A 62 -13.01 -19.35 -12.63
CA ALA A 62 -13.39 -20.08 -13.85
C ALA A 62 -12.64 -21.42 -13.97
N LYS A 63 -11.37 -21.50 -13.54
CA LYS A 63 -10.60 -22.76 -13.49
C LYS A 63 -11.07 -23.70 -12.37
N ALA A 64 -11.53 -23.15 -11.24
CA ALA A 64 -12.08 -23.93 -10.13
C ALA A 64 -13.56 -24.31 -10.34
N LYS A 65 -14.19 -23.85 -11.44
CA LYS A 65 -15.60 -24.09 -11.73
C LYS A 65 -15.84 -25.58 -12.01
N GLY A 66 -16.54 -26.25 -11.11
CA GLY A 66 -16.80 -27.69 -11.17
C GLY A 66 -15.95 -28.53 -10.20
N GLN A 67 -15.04 -27.91 -9.44
CA GLN A 67 -14.47 -28.56 -8.27
C GLN A 67 -15.44 -28.44 -7.10
N GLU A 68 -15.81 -29.58 -6.55
CA GLU A 68 -16.60 -29.67 -5.33
C GLU A 68 -15.64 -29.57 -4.14
N TRP A 69 -15.82 -28.54 -3.33
CA TRP A 69 -14.98 -28.30 -2.17
C TRP A 69 -15.82 -28.56 -0.93
N GLU A 70 -15.44 -29.55 -0.15
CA GLU A 70 -16.04 -29.77 1.16
C GLU A 70 -15.27 -28.93 2.19
N ARG A 71 -15.98 -28.03 2.87
CA ARG A 71 -15.41 -27.36 4.04
C ARG A 71 -15.41 -28.36 5.18
N VAL A 72 -14.27 -28.98 5.42
CA VAL A 72 -14.11 -29.90 6.54
C VAL A 72 -13.86 -29.08 7.79
N GLU A 73 -14.70 -29.28 8.80
CA GLU A 73 -14.46 -28.72 10.13
C GLU A 73 -13.26 -29.46 10.75
N MET A 74 -12.19 -28.70 11.02
CA MET A 74 -10.96 -29.24 11.55
C MET A 74 -10.97 -29.12 13.07
N GLU A 75 -10.90 -30.24 13.77
CA GLU A 75 -10.60 -30.24 15.19
C GLU A 75 -9.13 -29.90 15.38
N PHE A 76 -8.86 -28.69 15.90
CA PHE A 76 -7.52 -28.31 16.29
C PHE A 76 -7.21 -28.96 17.65
N PRO A 77 -6.08 -29.67 17.79
CA PRO A 77 -5.69 -30.24 19.08
C PRO A 77 -5.53 -29.13 20.12
N GLU A 78 -5.91 -29.40 21.37
CA GLU A 78 -5.69 -28.46 22.47
C GLU A 78 -4.21 -28.12 22.55
N ARG A 79 -3.89 -26.88 22.17
CA ARG A 79 -2.54 -26.37 22.23
C ARG A 79 -2.27 -25.97 23.68
N GLY A 80 -1.51 -26.80 24.38
CA GLY A 80 -1.00 -26.52 25.73
C GLY A 80 -0.03 -25.35 25.71
N TRP A 81 -0.56 -24.13 25.63
CA TRP A 81 0.19 -22.92 25.90
C TRP A 81 0.53 -22.89 27.39
N PRO A 82 1.82 -22.83 27.78
CA PRO A 82 2.24 -22.73 29.17
C PRO A 82 1.90 -21.37 29.80
#